data_AF-A0A5S6R402-F1
#
_entry.id   AF-A0A5S6R402-F1
#
_cell.length_a   1.000
_cell.length_b   1.000
_cell.length_c   1.000
_cell.angle_alpha   90.00
_cell.angle_beta   90.00
_cell.angle_gamma   90.00
#
_symmetry.space_group_name_H-M   'P 1'
#
loop_
_entity.id
_entity.type
_entity.pdbx_description
1 polymer ?
#
loop_
_entity_poly.entity_id
_entity_poly.type
_entity_poly.pdbx_seq_one_letter_code
_entity_poly.pdbx_strand_id
1 'polypeptide(L)'
;MGVKSLPVAYGHQKKAWMNLHLFEDWMKKLFVLEVKRYQEAIGKTGKVLLLIDNAPAHPVIDHLNSVDELVTVKFFPPNITSLIQPMDQGEIRSFKGLYRKNLLWELLMKYDNTAESVTAFYRRISLRDRCYMAAASWESIKQTTLRNSWNMVLGKSVSGVDGGRDDGVEIEEITRMLRIISICGECESSEVERWLGCDSEDQNFQMMNDEEIVESPTRRKTKKKRRKQGYRLSLRIMLPFNTSKMQNRL
;
A
#
# COMPACT_ATOMS: atom_id res chain seq x y z
N MET A 1 -0.72 -26.93 17.71
CA MET A 1 -1.67 -26.93 16.57
C MET A 1 -1.10 -26.01 15.49
N GLY A 2 -0.66 -26.56 14.36
CA GLY A 2 0.06 -25.82 13.32
C GLY A 2 -0.85 -25.43 12.17
N VAL A 3 -1.19 -24.14 12.05
CA VAL A 3 -1.77 -23.61 10.82
C VAL A 3 -0.63 -23.39 9.84
N LYS A 4 -0.54 -24.23 8.80
CA LYS A 4 0.51 -24.26 7.75
C LYS A 4 0.20 -23.35 6.55
N SER A 5 -0.57 -22.26 6.72
CA SER A 5 -0.93 -21.38 5.61
C SER A 5 -0.66 -19.92 5.94
N LEU A 6 -0.07 -19.19 5.00
CA LEU A 6 0.07 -17.73 5.08
C LEU A 6 -1.33 -17.09 5.14
N PRO A 7 -1.51 -15.98 5.88
CA PRO A 7 -2.79 -15.26 5.95
C PRO A 7 -3.07 -14.44 4.69
N VAL A 8 -2.25 -14.59 3.65
CA VAL A 8 -2.37 -13.92 2.36
C VAL A 8 -2.16 -14.94 1.25
N ALA A 9 -2.84 -14.73 0.12
CA ALA A 9 -2.48 -15.42 -1.10
C ALA A 9 -1.20 -14.82 -1.68
N TYR A 10 -0.17 -15.64 -1.85
CA TYR A 10 1.15 -15.20 -2.32
C TYR A 10 1.49 -15.84 -3.67
N GLY A 11 1.74 -14.99 -4.67
CA GLY A 11 2.26 -15.37 -5.99
C GLY A 11 3.70 -14.89 -6.17
N HIS A 12 4.59 -15.77 -6.64
CA HIS A 12 5.99 -15.43 -6.88
C HIS A 12 6.23 -15.03 -8.34
N GLN A 13 6.87 -13.87 -8.53
CA GLN A 13 7.34 -13.41 -9.84
C GLN A 13 8.70 -12.73 -9.67
N LYS A 14 9.67 -13.04 -10.54
CA LYS A 14 11.08 -12.62 -10.37
C LYS A 14 11.30 -11.10 -10.29
N LYS A 15 10.49 -10.32 -11.00
CA LYS A 15 10.53 -8.85 -10.96
C LYS A 15 9.67 -8.27 -9.84
N ALA A 16 8.84 -9.10 -9.17
CA ALA A 16 7.78 -8.72 -8.24
C ALA A 16 6.65 -7.88 -8.88
N TRP A 17 6.31 -8.15 -10.15
CA TRP A 17 5.21 -7.49 -10.86
C TRP A 17 4.06 -8.46 -11.09
N MET A 18 2.83 -7.93 -11.10
CA MET A 18 1.68 -8.66 -11.61
C MET A 18 1.91 -9.01 -13.09
N ASN A 19 1.51 -10.21 -13.49
CA ASN A 19 1.48 -10.62 -14.88
C ASN A 19 0.14 -11.26 -15.20
N LEU A 20 -0.10 -11.49 -16.49
CA LEU A 20 -1.36 -12.06 -17.00
C LEU A 20 -1.73 -13.36 -16.30
N HIS A 21 -0.77 -14.29 -16.16
CA HIS A 21 -1.03 -15.59 -15.53
C HIS A 21 -1.41 -15.47 -14.05
N LEU A 22 -0.70 -14.65 -13.28
CA LEU A 22 -0.99 -14.42 -11.86
C LEU A 22 -2.33 -13.72 -11.67
N PHE A 23 -2.68 -12.78 -12.55
CA PHE A 23 -3.96 -12.09 -12.50
C PHE A 23 -5.12 -13.05 -12.80
N GLU A 24 -5.00 -13.90 -13.82
CA GLU A 24 -6.01 -14.92 -14.11
C GLU A 24 -6.19 -15.91 -12.97
N ASP A 25 -5.08 -16.36 -12.38
CA ASP A 25 -5.11 -17.25 -11.22
C ASP A 25 -5.79 -16.59 -10.03
N TRP A 26 -5.48 -15.32 -9.76
CA TRP A 26 -6.16 -14.53 -8.72
C TRP A 26 -7.67 -14.42 -9.01
N MET A 27 -8.06 -14.10 -10.25
CA MET A 27 -9.46 -13.97 -10.64
C MET A 27 -10.23 -15.29 -10.41
N LYS A 28 -9.70 -16.40 -10.95
CA LYS A 28 -10.35 -17.72 -10.95
C LYS A 28 -10.36 -18.36 -9.56
N LYS A 29 -9.22 -18.32 -8.86
CA LYS A 29 -9.00 -19.11 -7.63
C LYS A 29 -9.27 -18.34 -6.35
N LEU A 30 -9.29 -17.01 -6.40
CA LEU A 30 -9.47 -16.17 -5.22
C LEU A 30 -10.69 -15.26 -5.36
N PHE A 31 -10.70 -14.34 -6.32
CA PHE A 31 -11.75 -13.33 -6.41
C PHE A 31 -13.16 -13.93 -6.53
N VAL A 32 -13.39 -14.78 -7.54
CA VAL A 32 -14.71 -15.41 -7.75
C VAL A 32 -15.14 -16.26 -6.55
N LEU A 33 -14.18 -17.00 -5.97
CA LEU A 33 -14.46 -17.86 -4.81
C LEU A 33 -14.85 -17.03 -3.57
N GLU A 34 -14.10 -15.98 -3.25
CA GLU A 34 -14.36 -15.12 -2.10
C GLU A 34 -15.63 -14.29 -2.27
N VAL A 35 -15.95 -13.85 -3.49
CA VAL A 35 -17.22 -13.18 -3.80
C VAL A 35 -18.40 -14.11 -3.51
N LYS A 36 -18.34 -15.37 -3.97
CA LYS A 36 -19.41 -16.36 -3.72
C LYS A 36 -19.56 -16.66 -2.23
N ARG A 37 -18.44 -16.87 -1.53
CA ARG A 37 -18.43 -17.05 -0.07
C ARG A 37 -19.05 -15.88 0.68
N TYR A 38 -18.68 -14.65 0.30
CA TYR A 38 -19.23 -13.46 0.92
C TYR A 38 -20.73 -13.33 0.66
N GLN A 39 -21.17 -13.53 -0.58
CA GLN A 39 -22.58 -13.54 -0.98
C GLN A 39 -23.40 -14.53 -0.17
N GLU A 40 -22.92 -15.78 -0.05
CA GLU A 40 -23.54 -16.81 0.79
C GLU A 40 -23.61 -16.37 2.27
N ALA A 41 -22.52 -15.86 2.83
CA ALA A 41 -22.45 -15.42 4.22
C ALA A 41 -23.43 -14.28 4.55
N ILE A 42 -23.74 -13.40 3.59
CA ILE A 42 -24.71 -12.31 3.78
C ILE A 42 -26.10 -12.62 3.22
N GLY A 43 -26.34 -13.85 2.76
CA GLY A 43 -27.62 -14.28 2.18
C GLY A 43 -28.02 -13.52 0.92
N LYS A 44 -27.04 -13.05 0.12
CA LYS A 44 -27.30 -12.36 -1.16
C LYS A 44 -26.82 -13.21 -2.32
N THR A 45 -27.50 -13.10 -3.44
CA THR A 45 -27.09 -13.70 -4.72
C THR A 45 -27.19 -12.65 -5.82
N GLY A 46 -26.55 -12.91 -6.96
CA GLY A 46 -26.71 -12.08 -8.16
C GLY A 46 -25.39 -11.60 -8.75
N LYS A 47 -25.52 -10.73 -9.76
CA LYS A 47 -24.40 -10.26 -10.56
C LYS A 47 -23.48 -9.34 -9.76
N VAL A 48 -22.18 -9.49 -10.00
CA VAL A 48 -21.11 -8.70 -9.38
C VAL A 48 -20.33 -7.96 -10.45
N LEU A 49 -20.06 -6.69 -10.21
CA LEU A 49 -19.24 -5.85 -11.07
C LEU A 49 -17.86 -5.67 -10.43
N LEU A 50 -16.81 -6.10 -11.13
CA LEU A 50 -15.42 -5.83 -10.79
C LEU A 50 -14.90 -4.68 -11.66
N LEU A 51 -14.48 -3.59 -11.02
CA LEU A 51 -13.85 -2.45 -11.68
C LEU A 51 -12.33 -2.48 -11.44
N ILE A 52 -11.55 -2.47 -12.51
CA ILE A 52 -10.08 -2.51 -12.45
C ILE A 52 -9.46 -1.48 -13.40
N ASP A 53 -8.21 -1.10 -13.15
CA ASP A 53 -7.47 -0.18 -14.02
C ASP A 53 -7.06 -0.85 -15.34
N ASN A 54 -6.64 -0.05 -16.31
CA ASN A 54 -6.22 -0.54 -17.62
C ASN A 54 -4.71 -0.89 -17.63
N ALA A 55 -4.30 -1.81 -16.74
CA ALA A 55 -2.91 -2.23 -16.65
C ALA A 55 -2.54 -3.26 -17.73
N PRO A 56 -1.32 -3.21 -18.31
CA PRO A 56 -0.86 -4.21 -19.30
C PRO A 56 -0.82 -5.66 -18.79
N ALA A 57 -0.85 -5.84 -17.46
CA ALA A 57 -0.87 -7.17 -16.84
C ALA A 57 -2.27 -7.82 -16.91
N HIS A 58 -3.31 -7.09 -17.28
CA HIS A 58 -4.67 -7.61 -17.31
C HIS A 58 -4.95 -8.36 -18.61
N PRO A 59 -5.58 -9.56 -18.56
CA PRO A 59 -6.11 -10.20 -19.74
C PRO A 59 -7.15 -9.33 -20.44
N VAL A 60 -7.42 -9.63 -21.71
CA VAL A 60 -8.49 -8.97 -22.47
C VAL A 60 -9.84 -9.17 -21.79
N ILE A 61 -10.70 -8.14 -21.87
CA ILE A 61 -11.94 -8.08 -21.08
C ILE A 61 -12.90 -9.25 -21.39
N ASP A 62 -12.94 -9.72 -22.64
CA ASP A 62 -13.78 -10.84 -23.05
C ASP A 62 -13.34 -12.14 -22.38
N HIS A 63 -12.03 -12.34 -22.20
CA HIS A 63 -11.52 -13.48 -21.44
C HIS A 63 -11.95 -13.38 -19.98
N LEU A 64 -11.80 -12.22 -19.35
CA LEU A 64 -12.20 -12.01 -17.95
C LEU A 64 -13.69 -12.22 -17.70
N ASN A 65 -14.54 -11.74 -18.61
CA ASN A 65 -16.00 -11.93 -18.54
C ASN A 65 -16.44 -13.37 -18.82
N SER A 66 -15.58 -14.19 -19.43
CA SER A 66 -15.85 -15.62 -19.64
C SER A 66 -15.56 -16.50 -18.41
N VAL A 67 -14.88 -15.95 -17.39
CA VAL A 67 -14.46 -16.71 -16.19
C VAL A 67 -15.63 -17.17 -15.34
N ASP A 68 -16.65 -16.32 -15.14
CA ASP A 68 -17.83 -16.63 -14.34
C ASP A 68 -19.03 -15.82 -14.85
N GLU A 69 -20.16 -16.49 -15.08
CA GLU A 69 -21.37 -15.89 -15.67
C GLU A 69 -22.01 -14.78 -14.81
N LEU A 70 -21.75 -14.78 -13.50
CA LEU A 70 -22.28 -13.79 -12.58
C LEU A 70 -21.32 -12.62 -12.35
N VAL A 71 -20.08 -12.72 -12.82
CA VAL A 71 -19.07 -11.67 -12.65
C VAL A 71 -18.83 -10.93 -13.95
N THR A 72 -19.15 -9.64 -13.95
CA THR A 72 -18.79 -8.72 -15.04
C THR A 72 -17.58 -7.91 -14.63
N VAL A 73 -16.55 -7.88 -15.47
CA VAL A 73 -15.38 -7.04 -15.33
C VAL A 73 -15.49 -5.85 -16.27
N LYS A 74 -15.11 -4.66 -15.79
CA LYS A 74 -14.98 -3.44 -16.60
C LYS A 74 -13.67 -2.73 -16.25
N PHE A 75 -13.01 -2.18 -17.27
CA PHE A 75 -11.90 -1.27 -17.07
C PHE A 75 -12.41 0.14 -16.77
N PHE A 76 -11.73 0.84 -15.86
CA PHE A 76 -11.88 2.27 -15.74
C PHE A 76 -11.41 2.96 -17.04
N PRO A 77 -11.99 4.13 -17.40
CA PRO A 77 -11.48 4.92 -18.50
C PRO A 77 -10.00 5.26 -18.28
N PRO A 78 -9.19 5.31 -19.35
CA PRO A 78 -7.79 5.65 -19.23
C PRO A 78 -7.61 7.06 -18.65
N ASN A 79 -6.47 7.31 -18.00
CA ASN A 79 -6.02 8.61 -17.50
C ASN A 79 -6.84 9.24 -16.35
N ILE A 80 -7.98 8.66 -15.96
CA ILE A 80 -8.76 9.13 -14.81
C ILE A 80 -8.72 8.18 -13.62
N THR A 81 -8.03 7.05 -13.75
CA THR A 81 -7.96 6.00 -12.73
C THR A 81 -7.57 6.54 -11.36
N SER A 82 -6.53 7.38 -11.26
CA SER A 82 -6.10 7.95 -9.98
C SER A 82 -7.15 8.86 -9.31
N LEU A 83 -8.13 9.36 -10.07
CA LEU A 83 -9.19 10.24 -9.57
C LEU A 83 -10.43 9.47 -9.11
N ILE A 84 -10.65 8.27 -9.64
CA ILE A 84 -11.90 7.53 -9.41
C ILE A 84 -11.70 6.13 -8.84
N GLN A 85 -10.54 5.51 -9.04
CA GLN A 85 -10.31 4.14 -8.60
C GLN A 85 -10.30 4.11 -7.07
N PRO A 86 -11.18 3.30 -6.43
CA PRO A 86 -11.29 3.24 -4.98
C PRO A 86 -9.93 3.03 -4.31
N MET A 87 -9.12 2.07 -4.78
CA MET A 87 -7.79 1.79 -4.23
C MET A 87 -6.89 3.04 -4.09
N ASP A 88 -6.99 3.98 -5.03
CA ASP A 88 -6.23 5.24 -5.04
C ASP A 88 -6.90 6.36 -4.20
N GLN A 89 -8.16 6.19 -3.80
CA GLN A 89 -8.93 7.15 -2.99
C GLN A 89 -8.68 7.07 -1.48
N GLY A 90 -7.84 6.14 -1.01
CA GLY A 90 -7.38 6.15 0.38
C GLY A 90 -6.90 4.80 0.89
N GLU A 91 -7.36 3.70 0.32
CA GLU A 91 -7.09 2.34 0.81
C GLU A 91 -5.61 2.02 0.79
N ILE A 92 -4.92 2.28 -0.33
CA ILE A 92 -3.48 2.06 -0.44
C ILE A 92 -2.71 2.89 0.60
N ARG A 93 -3.13 4.15 0.80
CA ARG A 93 -2.49 5.04 1.79
C ARG A 93 -2.69 4.51 3.21
N SER A 94 -3.92 4.19 3.60
CA SER A 94 -4.24 3.65 4.92
C SER A 94 -3.53 2.32 5.18
N PHE A 95 -3.54 1.41 4.19
CA PHE A 95 -2.83 0.14 4.27
C PHE A 95 -1.32 0.34 4.53
N LYS A 96 -0.66 1.22 3.75
CA LYS A 96 0.77 1.52 3.92
C LYS A 96 1.07 2.14 5.28
N GLY A 97 0.21 3.04 5.77
CA GLY A 97 0.35 3.64 7.10
C GLY A 97 0.29 2.60 8.21
N LEU A 98 -0.75 1.77 8.20
CA LEU A 98 -0.94 0.69 9.16
C LEU A 98 0.19 -0.36 9.09
N TYR A 99 0.69 -0.69 7.88
CA TYR A 99 1.82 -1.60 7.71
C TYR A 99 3.09 -1.06 8.36
N ARG A 100 3.39 0.21 8.12
CA ARG A 100 4.54 0.89 8.70
C ARG A 100 4.43 1.02 10.22
N LYS A 101 3.23 1.28 10.74
CA LYS A 101 2.95 1.28 12.18
C LYS A 101 3.24 -0.09 12.80
N ASN A 102 2.72 -1.16 12.20
CA ASN A 102 2.92 -2.53 12.68
C ASN A 102 4.40 -2.94 12.64
N LEU A 103 5.13 -2.54 11.60
CA LEU A 103 6.57 -2.78 11.49
C LEU A 103 7.35 -2.10 12.64
N LEU A 104 7.02 -0.86 12.96
CA LEU A 104 7.64 -0.12 14.07
C LEU A 104 7.28 -0.74 15.42
N TRP A 105 6.04 -1.18 15.59
CA TRP A 105 5.60 -1.87 16.81
C TRP A 105 6.37 -3.17 17.05
N GLU A 106 6.51 -4.00 16.01
CA GLU A 106 7.28 -5.25 16.06
C GLU A 106 8.75 -5.01 16.42
N LEU A 107 9.34 -3.95 15.88
CA LEU A 107 10.70 -3.54 16.22
C LEU A 107 10.81 -3.18 17.71
N LEU A 108 9.90 -2.34 18.22
CA LEU A 108 9.87 -1.90 19.62
C LEU A 108 9.64 -3.02 20.63
N MET A 109 8.85 -4.04 20.28
CA MET A 109 8.52 -5.13 21.19
C MET A 109 9.63 -6.17 21.30
N LYS A 110 10.40 -6.38 20.23
CA LYS A 110 11.34 -7.51 20.12
C LYS A 110 12.80 -7.13 20.31
N TYR A 111 13.12 -5.85 20.23
CA TYR A 111 14.50 -5.37 20.22
C TYR A 111 14.67 -4.18 21.17
N ASP A 112 15.90 -3.99 21.65
CA ASP A 112 16.24 -2.73 22.29
C ASP A 112 16.30 -1.60 21.26
N ASN A 113 16.16 -0.36 21.72
CA ASN A 113 16.09 0.83 20.86
C ASN A 113 17.47 1.25 20.34
N THR A 114 18.39 0.31 20.17
CA THR A 114 19.73 0.59 19.63
C THR A 114 19.74 0.50 18.11
N ALA A 115 20.66 1.24 17.52
CA ALA A 115 21.03 1.16 16.13
C ALA A 115 21.23 -0.30 15.63
N GLU A 116 22.03 -1.05 16.37
CA GLU A 116 22.40 -2.42 16.07
C GLU A 116 21.18 -3.33 16.03
N SER A 117 20.27 -3.16 16.98
CA SER A 117 19.00 -3.87 17.07
C SER A 117 18.07 -3.61 15.89
N VAL A 118 17.94 -2.36 15.46
CA VAL A 118 17.15 -2.02 14.26
C VAL A 118 17.71 -2.69 13.03
N THR A 119 19.03 -2.69 12.86
CA THR A 119 19.68 -3.39 11.74
C THR A 119 19.47 -4.90 11.81
N ALA A 120 19.60 -5.49 13.01
CA ALA A 120 19.38 -6.91 13.23
C ALA A 120 17.93 -7.31 12.93
N PHE A 121 16.95 -6.49 13.31
CA PHE A 121 15.54 -6.69 13.01
C PHE A 121 15.29 -6.79 11.50
N TYR A 122 15.75 -5.81 10.71
CA TYR A 122 15.55 -5.82 9.26
C TYR A 122 16.24 -6.99 8.55
N ARG A 123 17.35 -7.50 9.11
CA ARG A 123 18.01 -8.72 8.60
C ARG A 123 17.26 -10.00 8.96
N ARG A 124 16.57 -10.03 10.10
CA ARG A 124 15.87 -11.22 10.62
C ARG A 124 14.43 -11.34 10.14
N ILE A 125 13.78 -10.22 9.81
CA ILE A 125 12.37 -10.22 9.43
C ILE A 125 12.14 -11.04 8.14
N SER A 126 11.39 -12.12 8.28
CA SER A 126 11.16 -13.07 7.20
C SER A 126 10.02 -12.61 6.28
N LEU A 127 9.93 -13.20 5.08
CA LEU A 127 8.78 -12.99 4.19
C LEU A 127 7.47 -13.37 4.90
N ARG A 128 7.49 -14.44 5.71
CA ARG A 128 6.34 -14.87 6.50
C ARG A 128 5.88 -13.74 7.43
N ASP A 129 6.78 -13.16 8.20
CA ASP A 129 6.44 -12.08 9.15
C ASP A 129 5.86 -10.87 8.40
N ARG A 130 6.40 -10.53 7.23
CA ARG A 130 5.86 -9.48 6.36
C ARG A 130 4.46 -9.78 5.86
N CYS A 131 4.15 -11.03 5.51
CA CYS A 131 2.81 -11.45 5.13
C CYS A 131 1.82 -11.34 6.30
N TYR A 132 2.22 -11.72 7.52
CA TYR A 132 1.38 -11.55 8.71
C TYR A 132 1.11 -10.08 9.03
N MET A 133 2.13 -9.22 8.95
CA MET A 133 1.94 -7.79 9.13
C MET A 133 1.02 -7.20 8.06
N ALA A 134 1.16 -7.63 6.80
CA ALA A 134 0.28 -7.20 5.72
C ALA A 134 -1.18 -7.59 5.98
N ALA A 135 -1.44 -8.83 6.39
CA ALA A 135 -2.79 -9.27 6.75
C ALA A 135 -3.36 -8.44 7.91
N ALA A 136 -2.61 -8.27 9.00
CA ALA A 136 -3.04 -7.50 10.16
C ALA A 136 -3.32 -6.02 9.81
N SER A 137 -2.51 -5.43 8.93
CA SER A 137 -2.72 -4.06 8.45
C SER A 137 -3.96 -3.93 7.57
N TRP A 138 -4.26 -4.93 6.73
CA TRP A 138 -5.47 -4.95 5.93
C TRP A 138 -6.72 -5.07 6.81
N GLU A 139 -6.71 -5.97 7.79
CA GLU A 139 -7.80 -6.16 8.75
C GLU A 139 -8.06 -4.92 9.62
N SER A 140 -7.03 -4.09 9.83
CA SER A 140 -7.13 -2.85 10.60
C SER A 140 -7.71 -1.67 9.79
N ILE A 141 -7.91 -1.81 8.47
CA ILE A 141 -8.51 -0.74 7.67
C ILE A 141 -9.97 -0.55 8.08
N LYS A 142 -10.32 0.69 8.42
CA LYS A 142 -11.68 1.04 8.84
C LYS A 142 -12.68 0.84 7.69
N GLN A 143 -13.85 0.28 8.01
CA GLN A 143 -14.94 0.15 7.03
C GLN A 143 -15.39 1.50 6.45
N THR A 144 -15.25 2.59 7.21
CA THR A 144 -15.52 3.94 6.73
C THR A 144 -14.57 4.36 5.61
N THR A 145 -13.28 4.04 5.73
CA THR A 145 -12.29 4.24 4.65
C THR A 145 -12.71 3.49 3.40
N LEU A 146 -13.03 2.20 3.54
CA LEU A 146 -13.50 1.36 2.43
C LEU A 146 -14.81 1.85 1.81
N ARG A 147 -15.70 2.48 2.58
CA ARG A 147 -16.96 3.01 2.05
C ARG A 147 -16.74 4.33 1.33
N ASN A 148 -15.92 5.21 1.90
CA ASN A 148 -15.71 6.55 1.40
C ASN A 148 -14.95 6.57 0.08
N SER A 149 -14.06 5.61 -0.15
CA SER A 149 -13.31 5.48 -1.41
C SER A 149 -14.18 5.25 -2.63
N TRP A 150 -15.37 4.67 -2.45
CA TRP A 150 -16.34 4.47 -3.53
C TRP A 150 -17.18 5.70 -3.83
N ASN A 151 -17.11 6.76 -3.03
CA ASN A 151 -17.97 7.95 -3.22
C ASN A 151 -17.76 8.58 -4.61
N MET A 152 -16.51 8.64 -5.09
CA MET A 152 -16.17 9.17 -6.41
C MET A 152 -16.80 8.34 -7.54
N VAL A 153 -16.72 7.01 -7.45
CA VAL A 153 -17.35 6.09 -8.43
C VAL A 153 -18.88 6.21 -8.40
N LEU A 154 -19.44 6.36 -7.20
CA LEU A 154 -20.89 6.39 -6.98
C LEU A 154 -21.51 7.80 -7.16
N GLY A 155 -20.72 8.79 -7.58
CA GLY A 155 -21.20 10.17 -7.80
C GLY A 155 -21.73 10.85 -6.54
N LYS A 156 -21.31 10.41 -5.36
CA LYS A 156 -21.72 11.03 -4.09
C LYS A 156 -20.87 12.26 -3.85
N SER A 157 -21.50 13.39 -3.52
CA SER A 157 -20.77 14.55 -3.03
C SER A 157 -19.99 14.13 -1.79
N VAL A 158 -18.70 14.49 -1.75
CA VAL A 158 -17.94 14.44 -0.51
C VAL A 158 -18.59 15.48 0.40
N SER A 159 -19.60 15.10 1.17
CA SER A 159 -20.09 15.96 2.23
C SER A 159 -18.87 16.26 3.10
N GLY A 160 -18.58 17.56 3.32
CA GLY A 160 -17.40 18.04 4.06
C GLY A 160 -17.34 17.58 5.53
N VAL A 161 -18.14 16.58 5.92
CA VAL A 161 -17.84 15.73 7.05
C VAL A 161 -16.70 14.82 6.57
N ASP A 162 -15.49 15.35 6.64
CA ASP A 162 -14.29 14.54 6.82
C ASP A 162 -14.63 13.59 7.98
N GLY A 163 -15.06 12.38 7.63
CA GLY A 163 -15.26 11.31 8.59
C GLY A 163 -13.87 11.01 9.07
N GLY A 164 -13.43 11.79 10.07
CA GLY A 164 -12.04 12.17 10.29
C GLY A 164 -11.17 10.99 10.01
N ARG A 165 -10.40 11.08 8.91
CA ARG A 165 -9.28 10.16 8.77
C ARG A 165 -8.48 10.37 10.03
N ASP A 166 -8.46 9.33 10.85
CA ASP A 166 -7.73 9.29 12.12
C ASP A 166 -6.22 9.25 11.90
N ASP A 167 -5.78 9.68 10.71
CA ASP A 167 -4.43 9.99 10.32
C ASP A 167 -3.77 10.78 11.46
N GLY A 168 -4.45 11.74 12.10
CA GLY A 168 -3.91 12.48 13.25
C GLY A 168 -3.48 11.60 14.42
N VAL A 169 -4.32 10.66 14.87
CA VAL A 169 -3.98 9.73 15.96
C VAL A 169 -2.92 8.72 15.50
N GLU A 170 -3.02 8.20 14.28
CA GLU A 170 -2.00 7.29 13.74
C GLU A 170 -0.62 7.97 13.63
N ILE A 171 -0.59 9.23 13.16
CA ILE A 171 0.62 10.06 13.07
C ILE A 171 1.18 10.29 14.47
N GLU A 172 0.35 10.61 15.45
CA GLU A 172 0.77 10.83 16.83
C GLU A 172 1.37 9.56 17.46
N GLU A 173 0.70 8.41 17.29
CA GLU A 173 1.19 7.11 17.75
C GLU A 173 2.53 6.76 17.12
N ILE A 174 2.67 6.91 15.80
CA ILE A 174 3.91 6.64 15.07
C ILE A 174 5.02 7.61 15.52
N THR A 175 4.69 8.90 15.71
CA THR A 175 5.62 9.90 16.23
C THR A 175 6.14 9.48 17.60
N ARG A 176 5.26 9.03 18.50
CA ARG A 176 5.64 8.51 19.82
C ARG A 176 6.54 7.29 19.71
N MET A 177 6.22 6.33 18.84
CA MET A 177 7.07 5.16 18.59
C MET A 177 8.47 5.55 18.10
N LEU A 178 8.56 6.48 17.15
CA LEU A 178 9.84 6.95 16.60
C LEU A 178 10.69 7.69 17.63
N ARG A 179 10.08 8.44 18.56
CA ARG A 179 10.79 9.06 19.70
C ARG A 179 11.37 8.01 20.64
N ILE A 180 10.63 6.93 20.93
CA ILE A 180 11.10 5.83 21.79
C ILE A 180 12.32 5.13 21.18
N ILE A 181 12.34 4.95 19.86
CA ILE A 181 13.42 4.25 19.16
C ILE A 181 14.78 5.00 19.26
N SER A 182 14.87 6.21 19.84
CA SER A 182 16.11 6.97 20.08
C SER A 182 16.98 7.29 18.84
N ILE A 183 16.61 6.78 17.67
CA ILE A 183 17.31 7.02 16.39
C ILE A 183 16.97 8.40 15.79
N CYS A 184 15.84 9.00 16.18
CA CYS A 184 15.49 10.39 15.86
C CYS A 184 15.29 11.17 17.16
N GLY A 185 16.36 11.82 17.64
CA GLY A 185 16.36 12.60 18.89
C GLY A 185 15.25 13.66 18.98
N GLU A 186 14.73 14.10 17.84
CA GLU A 186 13.48 14.87 17.71
C GLU A 186 12.79 14.44 16.42
N CYS A 187 11.61 13.80 16.52
CA CYS A 187 10.75 13.52 15.37
C CYS A 187 9.44 14.29 15.56
N GLU A 188 9.15 15.18 14.60
CA GLU A 188 7.91 15.94 14.56
C GLU A 188 6.83 15.22 13.74
N SER A 189 5.57 15.46 14.06
CA SER A 189 4.42 14.91 13.32
C SER A 189 4.49 15.22 11.82
N SER A 190 4.99 16.40 11.46
CA SER A 190 5.19 16.83 10.06
C SER A 190 6.19 15.94 9.30
N GLU A 191 7.18 15.39 9.99
CA GLU A 191 8.15 14.47 9.41
C GLU A 191 7.56 13.09 9.22
N VAL A 192 6.73 12.64 10.18
CA VAL A 192 5.98 11.39 10.10
C VAL A 192 4.98 11.43 8.95
N GLU A 193 4.20 12.50 8.83
CA GLU A 193 3.29 12.73 7.69
C GLU A 193 4.03 12.64 6.35
N ARG A 194 5.17 13.33 6.25
CA ARG A 194 6.00 13.31 5.04
C ARG A 194 6.56 11.92 4.75
N TRP A 195 6.91 11.16 5.78
CA TRP A 195 7.37 9.78 5.62
C TRP A 195 6.23 8.88 5.18
N LEU A 196 5.08 8.89 5.85
CA LEU A 196 3.87 8.16 5.46
C LEU A 196 3.46 8.47 4.02
N GLY A 197 3.60 9.72 3.60
CA GLY A 197 3.32 10.18 2.24
C GLY A 197 4.49 10.05 1.24
N CYS A 198 5.63 9.45 1.59
CA CYS A 198 6.81 9.48 0.71
C CYS A 198 6.60 8.76 -0.64
N ASP A 199 5.71 7.77 -0.67
CA ASP A 199 5.35 7.00 -1.86
C ASP A 199 4.12 7.58 -2.58
N SER A 200 3.50 8.66 -2.07
CA SER A 200 2.28 9.23 -2.66
C SER A 200 2.49 9.83 -4.05
N GLU A 201 3.75 10.08 -4.42
CA GLU A 201 4.16 10.59 -5.74
C GLU A 201 4.95 9.55 -6.55
N ASP A 202 5.05 8.30 -6.07
CA ASP A 202 5.41 7.20 -6.96
C ASP A 202 4.22 6.97 -7.87
N GLN A 203 4.32 7.47 -9.11
CA GLN A 203 3.54 6.88 -10.20
C GLN A 203 3.82 5.38 -10.10
N ASN A 204 2.81 4.59 -9.72
CA ASN A 204 2.75 3.21 -10.20
C ASN A 204 3.14 3.32 -11.67
N PHE A 205 4.26 2.70 -12.06
CA PHE A 205 4.95 2.98 -13.32
C PHE A 205 4.08 2.60 -14.53
N GLN A 206 3.02 3.36 -14.76
CA GLN A 206 2.29 3.48 -16.00
C GLN A 206 3.25 4.22 -16.92
N MET A 207 3.51 3.61 -18.06
CA MET A 207 4.26 4.24 -19.15
C MET A 207 3.52 5.53 -19.51
N MET A 208 4.15 6.69 -19.26
CA MET A 208 3.62 8.00 -19.67
C MET A 208 3.43 7.99 -21.19
N ASN A 209 2.29 8.50 -21.67
CA ASN A 209 2.07 8.75 -23.09
C ASN A 209 2.78 10.05 -23.52
N ASP A 210 2.97 10.22 -24.83
CA ASP A 210 3.86 11.25 -25.40
C ASP A 210 3.46 12.70 -25.04
N GLU A 211 2.19 12.94 -24.72
CA GLU A 211 1.66 14.24 -24.30
C GLU A 211 2.11 14.63 -22.87
N GLU A 212 2.25 13.66 -21.98
CA GLU A 212 2.62 13.89 -20.57
C GLU A 212 4.13 14.18 -20.40
N ILE A 213 4.93 13.93 -21.45
CA ILE A 213 6.37 14.21 -21.50
C ILE A 213 6.65 15.72 -21.55
N VAL A 214 5.76 16.51 -22.16
CA VAL A 214 5.98 17.92 -22.48
C VAL A 214 5.81 18.85 -21.27
N GLU A 215 4.94 18.53 -20.30
CA GLU A 215 4.75 19.32 -19.05
C GLU A 215 5.72 18.95 -17.90
N SER A 216 6.62 17.99 -18.13
CA SER A 216 7.35 17.27 -17.08
C SER A 216 8.48 18.00 -16.31
N PRO A 217 9.19 19.04 -16.81
CA PRO A 217 10.47 19.45 -16.18
C PRO A 217 10.35 20.07 -14.78
N THR A 218 9.37 20.94 -14.56
CA THR A 218 9.18 21.68 -13.30
C THR A 218 8.52 20.83 -12.22
N ARG A 219 7.50 20.03 -12.59
CA ARG A 219 6.92 19.01 -11.69
C ARG A 219 7.96 17.98 -11.25
N ARG A 220 8.83 17.50 -12.16
CA ARG A 220 9.90 16.52 -11.82
C ARG A 220 10.88 17.05 -10.75
N LYS A 221 11.24 18.34 -10.77
CA LYS A 221 12.17 18.92 -9.78
C LYS A 221 11.60 18.94 -8.36
N THR A 222 10.34 19.36 -8.20
CA THR A 222 9.67 19.44 -6.89
C THR A 222 9.37 18.04 -6.34
N LYS A 223 8.90 17.12 -7.19
CA LYS A 223 8.67 15.71 -6.85
C LYS A 223 9.95 15.01 -6.39
N LYS A 224 11.07 15.22 -7.10
CA LYS A 224 12.38 14.66 -6.75
C LYS A 224 12.91 15.16 -5.40
N LYS A 225 12.60 16.41 -5.01
CA LYS A 225 13.01 16.99 -3.72
C LYS A 225 12.24 16.39 -2.53
N ARG A 226 10.90 16.25 -2.63
CA ARG A 226 10.06 15.63 -1.58
C ARG A 226 10.39 14.15 -1.38
N ARG A 227 10.57 13.41 -2.48
CA ARG A 227 11.01 12.01 -2.47
C ARG A 227 12.35 11.82 -1.75
N LYS A 228 13.37 12.62 -2.09
CA LYS A 228 14.67 12.57 -1.40
C LYS A 228 14.53 12.75 0.10
N GLN A 229 13.67 13.65 0.57
CA GLN A 229 13.50 13.90 2.00
C GLN A 229 12.74 12.76 2.70
N GLY A 230 11.71 12.19 2.07
CA GLY A 230 11.03 10.99 2.59
C GLY A 230 11.96 9.79 2.69
N TYR A 231 12.78 9.53 1.66
CA TYR A 231 13.80 8.48 1.71
C TYR A 231 14.88 8.77 2.76
N ARG A 232 15.21 10.03 3.07
CA ARG A 232 16.14 10.36 4.16
C ARG A 232 15.59 9.96 5.52
N LEU A 233 14.30 10.14 5.77
CA LEU A 233 13.69 9.66 7.01
C LEU A 233 13.59 8.13 7.00
N SER A 234 13.22 7.51 5.88
CA SER A 234 13.27 6.05 5.74
C SER A 234 14.69 5.50 5.98
N LEU A 235 15.74 6.15 5.45
CA LEU A 235 17.14 5.78 5.67
C LEU A 235 17.58 6.02 7.12
N ARG A 236 17.09 7.07 7.80
CA ARG A 236 17.30 7.22 9.25
C ARG A 236 16.68 6.08 10.04
N ILE A 237 15.46 5.68 9.67
CA ILE A 237 14.73 4.59 10.32
C ILE A 237 15.33 3.20 9.96
N MET A 238 15.93 3.05 8.78
CA MET A 238 16.43 1.76 8.25
C MET A 238 17.96 1.57 8.33
N LEU A 239 18.74 2.65 8.42
CA LEU A 239 20.20 2.64 8.50
C LEU A 239 20.65 3.49 9.70
N PRO A 240 20.72 2.91 10.89
CA PRO A 240 21.74 3.40 11.79
C PRO A 240 23.10 3.07 11.17
N PHE A 241 23.99 4.06 11.11
CA PHE A 241 25.27 4.10 10.38
C PHE A 241 25.17 4.52 8.90
N ASN A 242 25.45 5.80 8.62
CA ASN A 242 26.84 6.26 8.43
C ASN A 242 26.88 7.72 7.92
N THR A 243 27.43 8.66 8.71
CA THR A 243 27.94 9.93 8.16
C THR A 243 29.37 10.26 8.61
N SER A 244 30.21 9.31 9.04
CA SER A 244 31.63 9.65 9.28
C SER A 244 32.69 8.53 9.22
N LYS A 245 32.37 7.26 8.94
CA LYS A 245 33.40 6.19 8.96
C LYS A 245 33.50 5.29 7.73
N MET A 246 33.04 5.73 6.55
CA MET A 246 33.47 5.11 5.27
C MET A 246 34.10 6.12 4.32
N GLN A 247 35.22 6.71 4.75
CA GLN A 247 36.17 7.35 3.83
C GLN A 247 37.61 6.84 3.95
N ASN A 248 37.91 5.92 4.86
CA ASN A 248 39.24 5.31 4.95
C ASN A 248 39.14 3.79 4.90
N ARG A 249 39.12 3.26 3.68
CA ARG A 249 39.63 1.94 3.24
C ARG A 249 39.18 1.72 1.78
N LEU A 250 39.83 2.46 0.89
CA LEU A 250 40.35 1.92 -0.36
C LEU A 250 41.86 1.74 -0.15
#